data_AF-A0A7S1AEH2-F1
#
_entry.id   AF-A0A7S1AEH2-F1
#
_cell.length_a   1.000
_cell.length_b   1.000
_cell.length_c   1.000
_cell.angle_alpha   90.00
_cell.angle_beta   90.00
_cell.angle_gamma   90.00
#
_symmetry.space_group_name_H-M   'P 1'
#
loop_
_entity.id
_entity.type
_entity.pdbx_description
1 polymer ?
#
loop_
_entity_poly.entity_id
_entity_poly.type
_entity_poly.pdbx_seq_one_letter_code
_entity_poly.pdbx_strand_id
1 'polypeptide(L)'
;GNCRDDQYASNISIAQLAFEHGFSHDWTCGDVPLELCNDAGNALLRYECPVSCGCRDPQSQLFLNGGNFGCPWEACINSEHYKAASDDIACSSSSAAEMRTHENWTSFLENMYVSSVD
;
A
#
# COMPACT_ATOMS: atom_id res chain seq x y z
N GLY A 1 -0.38 1.82 -14.30
CA GLY A 1 0.89 1.26 -13.83
C GLY A 1 0.91 -0.25 -13.94
N ASN A 2 2.11 -0.83 -13.93
CA ASN A 2 2.31 -2.24 -13.59
C ASN A 2 2.34 -2.38 -12.05
N CYS A 3 2.09 -3.56 -11.49
CA CYS A 3 2.15 -3.76 -10.03
C CYS A 3 3.56 -4.08 -9.56
N ARG A 4 4.44 -3.08 -9.65
CA ARG A 4 5.86 -3.15 -9.28
C ARG A 4 6.28 -1.80 -8.71
N ASP A 5 7.17 -1.84 -7.73
CA ASP A 5 7.85 -0.65 -7.26
C ASP A 5 8.79 -0.13 -8.34
N ASP A 6 8.74 1.17 -8.59
CA ASP A 6 9.64 1.85 -9.51
C ASP A 6 11.05 1.88 -8.91
N GLN A 7 12.03 1.47 -9.71
CA GLN A 7 13.40 1.21 -9.26
C GLN A 7 14.37 2.36 -9.52
N TYR A 8 13.93 3.49 -10.10
CA TYR A 8 14.84 4.54 -10.57
C TYR A 8 14.39 5.97 -10.27
N ALA A 9 15.27 6.71 -9.60
CA ALA A 9 15.17 8.15 -9.31
C ALA A 9 15.12 9.09 -10.53
N SER A 10 15.24 8.57 -11.76
CA SER A 10 15.16 9.37 -12.99
C SER A 10 13.74 9.68 -13.44
N ASN A 11 12.72 9.18 -12.74
CA ASN A 11 11.32 9.55 -12.97
C ASN A 11 11.01 10.86 -12.21
N ILE A 12 10.44 11.85 -12.89
CA ILE A 12 10.16 13.17 -12.29
C ILE A 12 9.25 13.07 -11.06
N SER A 13 8.34 12.09 -11.04
CA SER A 13 7.47 11.81 -9.89
C SER A 13 8.24 11.25 -8.69
N ILE A 14 9.27 10.41 -8.90
CA ILE A 14 10.15 9.92 -7.83
C ILE A 14 10.97 11.05 -7.22
N ALA A 15 11.47 11.97 -8.05
CA ALA A 15 12.19 13.15 -7.57
C ALA A 15 11.27 14.11 -6.77
N GLN A 16 10.01 14.26 -7.20
CA GLN A 16 9.01 15.04 -6.47
C GLN A 16 8.73 14.43 -5.09
N LEU A 17 8.48 13.12 -5.02
CA LEU A 17 8.26 12.41 -3.75
C LEU A 17 9.46 12.55 -2.81
N ALA A 18 10.69 12.46 -3.34
CA ALA A 18 11.90 12.65 -2.54
C ALA A 18 11.96 14.04 -1.92
N PHE A 19 11.60 15.08 -2.69
CA PHE A 19 11.58 16.45 -2.21
C PHE A 19 10.48 16.69 -1.18
N GLU A 20 9.26 16.18 -1.42
CA GLU A 20 8.11 16.33 -0.53
C GLU A 20 8.33 15.68 0.84
N HIS A 21 8.92 14.48 0.85
CA HIS A 21 9.09 13.66 2.07
C HIS A 21 10.51 13.69 2.64
N GLY A 22 11.41 14.46 2.03
CA GLY A 22 12.80 14.60 2.49
C GLY A 22 13.63 13.31 2.36
N PHE A 23 13.32 12.46 1.39
CA PHE A 23 14.11 11.25 1.13
C PHE A 23 15.49 11.58 0.55
N SER A 24 16.45 10.66 0.72
CA SER A 24 17.77 10.78 0.13
C SER A 24 17.71 10.67 -1.39
N HIS A 25 18.78 11.06 -2.09
CA HIS A 25 18.83 10.99 -3.55
C HIS A 25 18.81 9.54 -4.09
N ASP A 26 19.20 8.59 -3.26
CA ASP A 26 19.29 7.15 -3.54
C ASP A 26 18.17 6.34 -2.87
N TRP A 27 17.08 6.99 -2.46
CA TRP A 27 15.94 6.31 -1.84
C TRP A 27 15.31 5.28 -2.79
N THR A 28 14.75 4.26 -2.19
CA THR A 28 13.99 3.20 -2.84
C THR A 28 12.62 3.08 -2.19
N CYS A 29 11.66 2.45 -2.87
CA CYS A 29 10.36 2.18 -2.27
C CYS A 29 10.43 1.41 -0.94
N GLY A 30 11.49 0.64 -0.70
CA GLY A 30 11.71 -0.05 0.57
C GLY A 30 12.09 0.88 1.74
N ASP A 31 12.52 2.11 1.46
CA ASP A 31 12.85 3.12 2.47
C ASP A 31 11.63 3.93 2.94
N VAL A 32 10.49 3.75 2.27
CA VAL A 32 9.25 4.49 2.53
C VAL A 32 8.62 4.00 3.84
N PRO A 33 8.44 4.86 4.84
CA PRO A 33 7.62 4.53 6.01
C PRO A 33 6.18 4.21 5.58
N LEU A 34 5.65 3.07 6.02
CA LEU A 34 4.29 2.62 5.66
C LEU A 34 3.21 3.67 6.00
N GLU A 35 3.41 4.48 7.03
CA GLU A 35 2.49 5.55 7.40
C GLU A 35 2.29 6.60 6.30
N LEU A 36 3.30 6.84 5.47
CA LEU A 36 3.16 7.75 4.33
C LEU A 36 2.23 7.14 3.27
N CYS A 37 2.17 5.82 3.15
CA CYS A 37 1.24 5.14 2.25
C CYS A 37 -0.21 5.25 2.74
N ASN A 38 -0.47 5.57 4.02
CA ASN A 38 -1.81 5.67 4.59
C ASN A 38 -2.46 7.05 4.38
N ASP A 39 -1.65 8.07 4.07
CA ASP A 39 -2.08 9.45 3.84
C ASP A 39 -2.77 9.60 2.47
N ALA A 40 -3.97 10.19 2.44
CA ALA A 40 -4.73 10.40 1.21
C ALA A 40 -4.00 11.26 0.16
N GLY A 41 -3.17 12.23 0.60
CA GLY A 41 -2.35 13.08 -0.24
C GLY A 41 -1.23 12.34 -0.98
N ASN A 42 -0.83 11.15 -0.50
CA ASN A 42 0.29 10.38 -1.07
C ASN A 42 -0.15 9.36 -2.12
N ALA A 43 -1.14 9.68 -2.94
CA ALA A 43 -1.57 8.81 -4.04
C ALA A 43 -0.46 8.52 -5.05
N LEU A 44 0.42 9.51 -5.32
CA LEU A 44 1.57 9.31 -6.19
C LEU A 44 2.55 8.29 -5.59
N LEU A 45 2.78 8.32 -4.28
CA LEU A 45 3.64 7.35 -3.60
C LEU A 45 3.12 5.92 -3.76
N ARG A 46 1.81 5.70 -3.61
CA ARG A 46 1.19 4.38 -3.84
C ARG A 46 1.23 3.95 -5.30
N TYR A 47 1.27 4.90 -6.23
CA TYR A 47 1.40 4.60 -7.67
C TYR A 47 2.81 4.19 -8.05
N GLU A 48 3.82 4.87 -7.50
CA GLU A 48 5.24 4.61 -7.76
C GLU A 48 5.77 3.42 -6.94
N CYS A 49 5.26 3.21 -5.73
CA CYS A 49 5.66 2.16 -4.80
C CYS A 49 4.51 1.22 -4.41
N PRO A 50 3.77 0.62 -5.37
CA PRO A 50 2.58 -0.15 -5.07
C PRO A 50 2.82 -1.44 -4.29
N VAL A 51 4.00 -2.05 -4.40
CA VAL A 51 4.34 -3.26 -3.65
C VAL A 51 4.74 -2.89 -2.22
N SER A 52 5.62 -1.91 -2.06
CA SER A 52 6.05 -1.45 -0.73
C SER A 52 4.90 -0.84 0.08
N CYS A 53 3.97 -0.14 -0.57
CA CYS A 53 2.74 0.33 0.07
C CYS A 53 1.67 -0.75 0.27
N GLY A 54 1.88 -1.99 -0.19
CA GLY A 54 0.98 -3.11 0.06
C GLY A 54 -0.19 -3.26 -0.91
N CYS A 55 -0.25 -2.52 -2.03
CA CYS A 55 -1.31 -2.68 -3.05
C CYS A 55 -1.37 -4.09 -3.66
N ARG A 56 -0.28 -4.88 -3.55
CA ARG A 56 -0.17 -6.26 -4.07
C ARG A 56 -0.47 -7.34 -3.04
N ASP A 57 -0.85 -6.98 -1.82
CA ASP A 57 -1.12 -7.92 -0.74
C ASP A 57 -2.64 -7.99 -0.46
N PRO A 58 -3.29 -9.16 -0.62
CA PRO A 58 -4.72 -9.34 -0.31
C PRO A 58 -5.08 -9.15 1.16
N GLN A 59 -4.10 -9.22 2.08
CA GLN A 59 -4.27 -9.00 3.52
C GLN A 59 -3.67 -7.67 3.99
N SER A 60 -3.33 -6.77 3.05
CA SER A 60 -2.78 -5.46 3.36
C SER A 60 -3.68 -4.66 4.30
N GLN A 61 -3.04 -3.94 5.22
CA GLN A 61 -3.70 -3.00 6.12
C GLN A 61 -4.04 -1.67 5.42
N LEU A 62 -3.57 -1.46 4.19
CA LEU A 62 -3.77 -0.21 3.45
C LEU A 62 -5.25 -0.01 3.07
N PHE A 63 -5.90 0.98 3.70
CA PHE A 63 -7.28 1.35 3.40
C PHE A 63 -7.44 1.95 1.98
N LEU A 64 -6.49 2.79 1.57
CA LEU A 64 -6.51 3.51 0.29
C LEU A 64 -5.89 2.69 -0.86
N ASN A 65 -6.35 1.45 -1.02
CA ASN A 65 -5.77 0.49 -1.98
C ASN A 65 -6.41 0.50 -3.39
N GLY A 66 -7.33 1.42 -3.65
CA GLY A 66 -8.05 1.51 -4.92
C GLY A 66 -7.31 2.29 -6.01
N GLY A 67 -7.73 2.10 -7.27
CA GLY A 67 -7.22 2.81 -8.45
C GLY A 67 -7.22 4.33 -8.31
N ASN A 68 -8.31 4.89 -7.78
CA ASN A 68 -8.47 6.33 -7.57
C ASN A 68 -7.55 6.90 -6.47
N PHE A 69 -6.91 6.03 -5.69
CA PHE A 69 -6.03 6.41 -4.60
C PHE A 69 -4.57 6.09 -4.88
N GLY A 70 -4.21 5.71 -6.11
CA GLY A 70 -2.81 5.53 -6.54
C GLY A 70 -2.40 4.08 -6.73
N CYS A 71 -3.03 3.12 -6.07
CA CYS A 71 -2.70 1.72 -6.31
C CYS A 71 -3.14 1.28 -7.72
N PRO A 72 -2.26 0.63 -8.53
CA PRO A 72 -2.63 0.07 -9.83
C PRO A 72 -3.44 -1.23 -9.65
N TRP A 73 -4.63 -1.11 -9.06
CA TRP A 73 -5.44 -2.19 -8.52
C TRP A 73 -5.64 -3.36 -9.49
N GLU A 74 -6.08 -3.08 -10.72
CA GLU A 74 -6.30 -4.11 -11.73
C GLU A 74 -5.03 -4.91 -12.04
N ALA A 75 -3.87 -4.25 -12.09
CA ALA A 75 -2.60 -4.94 -12.30
C ALA A 75 -2.16 -5.75 -11.07
N CYS A 76 -2.43 -5.25 -9.86
CA CYS A 76 -2.04 -5.89 -8.62
C CYS A 76 -2.85 -7.16 -8.32
N ILE A 77 -4.19 -7.09 -8.41
CA ILE A 77 -5.04 -8.26 -8.14
C ILE A 77 -4.85 -9.38 -9.16
N ASN A 78 -4.43 -9.02 -10.38
CA ASN A 78 -4.17 -10.00 -11.43
C ASN A 78 -2.75 -10.59 -11.38
N SER A 79 -1.88 -10.06 -10.52
CA SER A 79 -0.52 -10.55 -10.36
C SER A 79 -0.49 -11.97 -9.78
N GLU A 80 0.52 -12.76 -10.16
CA GLU A 80 0.71 -14.11 -9.62
C GLU A 80 0.89 -14.11 -8.11
N HIS A 81 1.58 -13.09 -7.57
CA HIS A 81 1.81 -12.95 -6.13
C HIS A 81 0.50 -12.76 -5.35
N TYR A 82 -0.37 -11.86 -5.82
CA TYR A 82 -1.65 -11.62 -5.16
C TYR A 82 -2.52 -12.88 -5.19
N LYS A 83 -2.55 -13.59 -6.32
CA LYS A 83 -3.33 -14.84 -6.46
C LYS A 83 -2.80 -15.94 -5.55
N ALA A 84 -1.48 -16.16 -5.54
CA ALA A 84 -0.87 -17.15 -4.66
C ALA A 84 -1.11 -16.84 -3.18
N ALA A 85 -0.91 -15.57 -2.77
CA ALA A 85 -1.21 -15.14 -1.41
C ALA A 85 -2.69 -15.30 -1.07
N SER A 86 -3.60 -15.06 -2.03
CA SER A 86 -5.04 -15.23 -1.83
C SER A 86 -5.43 -16.70 -1.67
N ASP A 87 -4.79 -17.60 -2.43
CA ASP A 87 -5.03 -19.04 -2.37
C ASP A 87 -4.59 -19.64 -1.02
N ASP A 88 -3.60 -19.01 -0.36
CA ASP A 88 -3.11 -19.41 0.96
C ASP A 88 -4.04 -18.94 2.12
N ILE A 89 -5.02 -18.06 1.85
CA ILE A 89 -5.95 -17.57 2.87
C ILE A 89 -7.05 -18.61 3.11
N ALA A 90 -7.16 -19.08 4.35
CA ALA A 90 -8.21 -20.00 4.75
C ALA A 90 -9.61 -19.38 4.57
N CYS A 91 -10.49 -20.06 3.84
CA CYS A 91 -11.89 -19.66 3.69
C CYS A 91 -12.70 -20.00 4.96
N SER A 92 -12.44 -19.27 6.05
CA SER A 92 -13.13 -19.39 7.33
C SER A 92 -13.36 -18.03 7.95
N SER A 93 -14.50 -17.86 8.62
CA SER A 93 -14.76 -16.64 9.39
C SER A 93 -14.09 -16.72 10.76
N SER A 94 -13.24 -15.74 11.08
CA SER A 94 -12.80 -15.49 12.45
C SER A 94 -13.95 -14.96 13.29
N SER A 95 -13.96 -15.29 14.59
CA SER A 95 -14.92 -14.72 15.53
C SER A 95 -14.64 -13.22 15.75
N ALA A 96 -15.67 -12.50 16.20
CA ALA A 96 -15.52 -11.08 16.54
C ALA A 96 -14.48 -10.84 17.65
N ALA A 97 -14.28 -11.81 18.56
CA ALA A 97 -13.27 -11.70 19.62
C ALA A 97 -11.85 -11.81 19.04
N GLU A 98 -11.62 -12.76 18.12
CA GLU A 98 -10.33 -12.93 17.43
C GLU A 98 -10.01 -11.72 16.54
N MET A 99 -11.00 -11.21 15.79
CA MET A 99 -10.81 -10.05 14.92
C MET A 99 -10.40 -8.78 15.69
N ARG A 100 -10.91 -8.57 16.90
CA ARG A 100 -10.55 -7.40 17.73
C ARG A 100 -9.09 -7.39 18.17
N THR A 101 -8.44 -8.55 18.20
CA THR A 101 -7.04 -8.69 18.57
C THR A 101 -6.13 -8.92 17.36
N HIS A 102 -6.69 -8.95 16.15
CA HIS A 102 -5.94 -9.20 14.93
C HIS A 102 -5.28 -7.90 14.46
N GLU A 103 -3.93 -7.87 14.42
CA GLU A 103 -3.14 -6.68 14.09
C GLU A 103 -3.54 -6.06 12.75
N ASN A 104 -3.71 -6.87 11.70
CA ASN A 104 -4.12 -6.33 10.40
C ASN A 104 -5.48 -5.61 10.44
N TRP A 105 -6.40 -6.08 11.28
CA TRP A 105 -7.71 -5.46 11.42
C TRP A 105 -7.63 -4.15 12.19
N THR A 106 -6.86 -4.10 13.28
CA THR A 106 -6.67 -2.86 14.04
C THR A 106 -5.98 -1.79 13.22
N SER A 107 -4.91 -2.13 12.51
CA SER A 107 -4.17 -1.18 11.67
C SER A 107 -4.98 -0.73 10.45
N PHE A 108 -5.79 -1.62 9.84
CA PHE A 108 -6.72 -1.22 8.80
C PHE A 108 -7.73 -0.16 9.28
N LEU A 109 -8.27 -0.33 10.50
CA LEU A 109 -9.19 0.64 11.10
C LEU A 109 -8.50 1.97 11.44
N GLU A 110 -7.25 1.92 11.90
CA GLU A 110 -6.43 3.12 12.13
C GLU A 110 -6.18 3.87 10.82
N ASN A 111 -5.80 3.17 9.75
CA ASN A 111 -5.63 3.74 8.42
C ASN A 111 -6.91 4.37 7.90
N MET A 112 -8.04 3.67 8.03
CA MET A 112 -9.35 4.21 7.66
C MET A 112 -9.70 5.48 8.44
N TYR A 113 -9.40 5.52 9.74
CA TYR A 113 -9.65 6.70 10.57
C TYR A 113 -8.80 7.88 10.13
N VAL A 114 -7.48 7.71 10.00
CA VAL A 114 -6.56 8.78 9.56
C VAL A 114 -6.96 9.31 8.19
N SER A 115 -7.27 8.45 7.22
CA SER A 115 -7.70 8.86 5.88
C SER A 115 -9.06 9.59 5.82
N SER A 116 -9.82 9.62 6.92
CA SER A 116 -11.18 10.20 6.97
C SER A 116 -11.26 11.58 7.63
N VAL A 117 -10.17 12.06 8.23
CA VAL A 117 -10.15 13.28 9.06
C VAL A 117 -9.55 14.49 8.30
N ASP A 118 -9.19 14.32 7.03
CA ASP A 118 -8.66 15.38 6.14
C ASP A 118 -9.70 15.96 5.15
#